data_AF-A0A3C0XLN7-F1
#
_entry.id   AF-A0A3C0XLN7-F1
#
_cell.length_a   1.000
_cell.length_b   1.000
_cell.length_c   1.000
_cell.angle_alpha   90.00
_cell.angle_beta   90.00
_cell.angle_gamma   90.00
#
_symmetry.space_group_name_H-M   'P 1'
#
loop_
_entity.id
_entity.type
_entity.pdbx_description
1 polymer ?
#
loop_
_entity_poly.entity_id
_entity_poly.type
_entity_poly.pdbx_seq_one_letter_code
_entity_poly.pdbx_strand_id
1 'polypeptide(L)'
;MRTPRRSRSSSERSRLRSAHLAPTRPRSPRFVRTWLGFGSRANHCISPVLHPNEVRSLSPRWTSGPADKYSGVLSRARKYRLGADADVGGLPVSRASPFVVTLSESDRAALEQQARSSTAPHAEVIRAKIVLFAAGGQANAAIAKRLDVHVDVVSRWRKRFCAQRLAGLTDRARSGRPRSFAAGVVAEVKAMACEPPTQREVPLARWSSAELARQAQAEGLVASVSASTVRRWLAEDAIKPWRYRSWIFPRDPDFASTAGRVLDLDAGIWEGVLLGRDEYVISADEKSQLQALSRAHPEQPPVPGRIRRVEFEYERHGTLRLLRRV
;
A
#
# COMPACT_ATOMS: atom_id res chain seq x y z
N MET A 1 38.30 -38.69 75.43
CA MET A 1 39.35 -39.75 75.38
C MET A 1 39.32 -40.37 73.99
N ARG A 2 40.39 -40.19 73.23
CA ARG A 2 40.58 -40.68 71.85
C ARG A 2 41.72 -41.69 71.84
N THR A 3 41.51 -42.84 71.20
CA THR A 3 42.52 -43.85 70.86
C THR A 3 41.98 -44.67 69.67
N PRO A 4 42.80 -45.40 68.88
CA PRO A 4 43.97 -44.90 68.12
C PRO A 4 44.18 -45.59 66.74
N ARG A 5 45.18 -45.08 65.98
CA ARG A 5 46.19 -45.78 65.13
C ARG A 5 45.79 -46.80 64.04
N ARG A 6 46.30 -46.56 62.82
CA ARG A 6 47.39 -47.32 62.11
C ARG A 6 47.70 -46.67 60.74
N SER A 7 48.88 -46.06 60.53
CA SER A 7 50.10 -46.60 59.86
C SER A 7 49.88 -47.05 58.40
N ARG A 8 50.27 -46.27 57.38
CA ARG A 8 51.60 -46.18 56.70
C ARG A 8 52.06 -47.45 55.97
N SER A 9 52.16 -47.35 54.64
CA SER A 9 53.25 -47.86 53.74
C SER A 9 52.83 -47.62 52.29
N SER A 10 53.65 -47.49 51.25
CA SER A 10 55.06 -47.18 51.01
C SER A 10 55.26 -47.44 49.49
N SER A 11 56.18 -46.71 48.87
CA SER A 11 56.80 -46.91 47.55
C SER A 11 55.96 -46.58 46.29
N GLU A 12 56.26 -45.59 45.45
CA GLU A 12 57.51 -45.20 44.74
C GLU A 12 57.62 -45.89 43.36
N ARG A 13 57.23 -45.19 42.27
CA ARG A 13 58.10 -44.90 41.09
C ARG A 13 57.36 -44.19 39.95
N SER A 14 58.07 -43.22 39.41
CA SER A 14 57.78 -42.33 38.28
C SER A 14 57.36 -43.02 36.98
N ARG A 15 56.55 -42.32 36.18
CA ARG A 15 56.96 -41.88 34.83
C ARG A 15 56.02 -40.80 34.28
N LEU A 16 56.66 -39.74 33.82
CA LEU A 16 56.12 -38.58 33.13
C LEU A 16 55.36 -38.96 31.85
N ARG A 17 54.27 -38.25 31.57
CA ARG A 17 53.96 -37.71 30.22
C ARG A 17 52.95 -36.57 30.36
N SER A 18 53.46 -35.37 30.13
CA SER A 18 52.72 -34.13 29.98
C SER A 18 51.83 -34.18 28.73
N ALA A 19 50.56 -33.81 28.87
CA ALA A 19 49.74 -33.27 27.79
C ALA A 19 48.58 -32.45 28.38
N HIS A 20 48.58 -31.16 28.05
CA HIS A 20 47.50 -30.17 27.99
C HIS A 20 46.29 -30.27 28.93
N LEU A 21 46.01 -29.16 29.63
CA LEU A 21 44.78 -28.36 29.46
C LEU A 21 44.91 -27.05 30.25
N ALA A 22 44.69 -25.93 29.55
CA ALA A 22 44.60 -24.59 30.13
C ALA A 22 43.38 -24.48 31.06
N PRO A 23 43.44 -23.74 32.17
CA PRO A 23 42.28 -23.54 33.03
C PRO A 23 41.23 -22.68 32.31
N THR A 24 40.11 -23.30 31.96
CA THR A 24 38.90 -22.61 31.52
C THR A 24 38.40 -21.71 32.65
N ARG A 25 38.35 -20.40 32.39
CA ARG A 25 37.65 -19.45 33.28
C ARG A 25 36.21 -19.94 33.50
N PRO A 26 35.71 -19.99 34.74
CA PRO A 26 34.31 -20.31 34.98
C PRO A 26 33.44 -19.22 34.33
N ARG A 27 32.54 -19.64 33.43
CA ARG A 27 31.45 -18.80 32.94
C ARG A 27 30.59 -18.40 34.15
N SER A 28 30.57 -17.11 34.46
CA SER A 28 29.65 -16.50 35.42
C SER A 28 28.19 -16.84 35.06
N PRO A 29 27.29 -16.94 36.06
CA PRO A 29 25.92 -17.37 35.83
C PRO A 29 25.16 -16.41 34.91
N ARG A 30 24.39 -16.99 34.00
CA ARG A 30 23.52 -16.33 33.02
C ARG A 30 22.43 -15.56 33.78
N PHE A 31 22.45 -14.23 33.67
CA PHE A 31 21.36 -13.40 34.17
C PHE A 31 20.24 -13.35 33.13
N VAL A 32 19.15 -14.07 33.38
CA VAL A 32 17.86 -13.83 32.74
C VAL A 32 17.20 -12.72 33.54
N ARG A 33 17.07 -11.51 32.98
CA ARG A 33 16.28 -10.45 33.62
C ARG A 33 14.81 -10.66 33.27
N THR A 34 14.12 -11.47 34.07
CA THR A 34 12.67 -11.66 33.97
C THR A 34 11.98 -10.47 34.61
N TRP A 35 11.24 -9.68 33.83
CA TRP A 35 10.32 -8.68 34.39
C TRP A 35 8.91 -9.27 34.43
N LEU A 36 8.42 -9.57 35.64
CA LEU A 36 7.01 -9.84 35.91
C LEU A 36 6.35 -8.50 36.23
N GLY A 37 5.69 -7.90 35.24
CA GLY A 37 4.96 -6.66 35.42
C GLY A 37 3.83 -6.81 36.43
N PHE A 38 3.97 -6.14 37.58
CA PHE A 38 2.90 -5.96 38.54
C PHE A 38 1.76 -5.17 37.88
N GLY A 39 0.56 -5.75 37.86
CA GLY A 39 -0.59 -5.23 37.12
C GLY A 39 -1.02 -3.83 37.56
N SER A 40 -0.77 -2.83 36.72
CA SER A 40 -1.45 -1.55 36.81
C SER A 40 -2.87 -1.71 36.26
N ARG A 41 -3.86 -1.46 37.12
CA ARG A 41 -5.30 -1.50 36.82
C ARG A 41 -5.66 -0.37 35.84
N ALA A 42 -5.45 -0.59 34.55
CA ALA A 42 -5.86 0.38 33.53
C ALA A 42 -6.34 -0.26 32.23
N ASN A 43 -6.94 -1.45 32.25
CA ASN A 43 -7.60 -2.02 31.08
C ASN A 43 -9.11 -1.70 31.07
N HIS A 44 -9.45 -0.53 30.55
CA HIS A 44 -10.73 -0.30 29.88
C HIS A 44 -10.41 0.12 28.45
N CYS A 45 -10.04 -0.85 27.64
CA CYS A 45 -9.89 -0.71 26.19
C CYS A 45 -10.50 -1.95 25.57
N ILE A 46 -11.40 -1.70 24.62
CA ILE A 46 -12.30 -2.64 23.95
C ILE A 46 -11.55 -3.90 23.49
N SER A 47 -11.86 -5.05 24.09
CA SER A 47 -11.43 -6.36 23.60
C SER A 47 -12.20 -6.71 22.32
N PRO A 48 -11.54 -7.17 21.23
CA PRO A 48 -12.24 -7.88 20.17
C PRO A 48 -12.74 -9.22 20.70
N VAL A 49 -13.95 -9.58 20.33
CA VAL A 49 -14.57 -10.89 20.64
C VAL A 49 -13.78 -11.97 19.90
N LEU A 50 -13.18 -12.91 20.65
CA LEU A 50 -12.63 -14.15 20.11
C LEU A 50 -13.74 -15.22 20.15
N HIS A 51 -14.09 -15.78 19.00
CA HIS A 51 -15.02 -16.92 18.87
C HIS A 51 -14.21 -18.25 18.92
N PRO A 52 -14.74 -19.36 19.46
CA PRO A 52 -13.92 -20.45 20.04
C PRO A 52 -13.17 -21.43 19.11
N ASN A 53 -12.95 -21.15 17.82
CA ASN A 53 -12.33 -22.10 16.88
C ASN A 53 -11.03 -21.56 16.24
N GLU A 54 -9.96 -21.42 17.01
CA GLU A 54 -8.62 -21.04 16.49
C GLU A 54 -7.49 -21.82 17.18
N VAL A 55 -7.55 -23.16 17.18
CA VAL A 55 -6.40 -23.98 17.58
C VAL A 55 -6.19 -25.12 16.59
N ARG A 56 -5.55 -24.83 15.45
CA ARG A 56 -4.66 -25.78 14.73
C ARG A 56 -3.98 -25.13 13.52
N SER A 57 -2.69 -25.45 13.38
CA SER A 57 -1.80 -25.27 12.23
C SER A 57 -1.03 -23.95 12.10
N LEU A 58 0.08 -23.86 12.82
CA LEU A 58 1.28 -23.18 12.34
C LEU A 58 2.20 -24.26 11.73
N SER A 59 2.57 -24.09 10.47
CA SER A 59 3.71 -24.79 9.88
C SER A 59 4.68 -23.78 9.24
N PRO A 60 6.00 -23.94 9.41
CA PRO A 60 7.02 -23.02 8.93
C PRO A 60 7.57 -23.47 7.58
N ARG A 61 7.66 -22.56 6.61
CA ARG A 61 8.66 -22.69 5.54
C ARG A 61 9.02 -21.33 4.93
N TRP A 62 10.17 -20.82 5.36
CA TRP A 62 10.96 -19.83 4.63
C TRP A 62 12.11 -20.57 3.95
N THR A 63 12.30 -20.34 2.65
CA THR A 63 13.63 -20.25 1.99
C THR A 63 13.47 -19.70 0.58
N SER A 64 14.21 -18.61 0.30
CA SER A 64 14.88 -18.21 -0.97
C SER A 64 14.09 -18.28 -2.29
N GLY A 65 14.01 -17.27 -3.15
CA GLY A 65 15.05 -16.33 -3.61
C GLY A 65 14.79 -16.03 -5.11
N PRO A 66 15.44 -15.04 -5.73
CA PRO A 66 14.89 -14.24 -6.84
C PRO A 66 15.42 -14.66 -8.23
N ALA A 67 14.55 -14.68 -9.26
CA ALA A 67 14.92 -14.50 -10.66
C ALA A 67 13.67 -14.24 -11.52
N ASP A 68 13.88 -13.60 -12.68
CA ASP A 68 12.90 -13.27 -13.73
C ASP A 68 11.94 -12.10 -13.50
N LYS A 69 12.57 -10.92 -13.51
CA LYS A 69 11.91 -9.60 -13.58
C LYS A 69 11.84 -9.01 -15.00
N TYR A 70 12.34 -9.66 -16.06
CA TYR A 70 12.36 -9.09 -17.42
C TYR A 70 12.37 -10.16 -18.53
N SER A 71 11.20 -10.60 -19.01
CA SER A 71 11.11 -11.40 -20.26
C SER A 71 9.92 -11.04 -21.17
N GLY A 72 9.18 -9.97 -20.88
CA GLY A 72 7.91 -9.67 -21.57
C GLY A 72 7.79 -8.31 -22.25
N VAL A 73 8.88 -7.62 -22.56
CA VAL A 73 8.84 -6.32 -23.25
C VAL A 73 9.63 -6.45 -24.54
N LEU A 74 8.95 -6.66 -25.67
CA LEU A 74 9.34 -6.22 -27.03
C LEU A 74 8.41 -6.80 -28.14
N SER A 75 7.09 -6.64 -28.01
CA SER A 75 6.15 -7.02 -29.09
C SER A 75 5.08 -5.94 -29.35
N ARG A 76 5.50 -4.69 -29.53
CA ARG A 76 4.63 -3.66 -30.14
C ARG A 76 5.34 -2.46 -30.80
N ALA A 77 6.50 -2.70 -31.40
CA ALA A 77 7.27 -1.68 -32.14
C ALA A 77 7.64 -2.11 -33.57
N ARG A 78 6.82 -2.95 -34.22
CA ARG A 78 7.01 -3.40 -35.62
C ARG A 78 5.72 -3.34 -36.45
N LYS A 79 4.97 -2.23 -36.38
CA LYS A 79 3.81 -2.03 -37.27
C LYS A 79 3.80 -0.72 -38.06
N TYR A 80 4.86 0.08 -37.96
CA TYR A 80 4.98 1.34 -38.70
C TYR A 80 6.37 1.55 -39.33
N ARG A 81 7.00 0.48 -39.85
CA ARG A 81 8.28 0.59 -40.57
C ARG A 81 8.36 -0.22 -41.87
N LEU A 82 7.23 -0.44 -42.53
CA LEU A 82 7.19 -0.99 -43.89
C LEU A 82 6.11 -0.22 -44.66
N GLY A 83 6.56 0.64 -45.57
CA GLY A 83 5.68 1.49 -46.38
C GLY A 83 6.27 2.85 -46.72
N ALA A 84 7.53 2.91 -47.15
CA ALA A 84 8.07 4.05 -47.89
C ALA A 84 9.02 3.46 -48.91
N ASP A 85 8.56 3.38 -50.16
CA ASP A 85 9.30 3.43 -51.43
C ASP A 85 8.34 2.97 -52.53
N ALA A 86 7.49 3.91 -52.96
CA ALA A 86 6.80 3.84 -54.25
C ALA A 86 6.59 5.29 -54.71
N ASP A 87 7.54 5.74 -55.52
CA ASP A 87 7.46 6.92 -56.36
C ASP A 87 6.31 6.73 -57.37
N VAL A 88 5.25 7.55 -57.25
CA VAL A 88 4.23 7.69 -58.28
C VAL A 88 3.82 9.15 -58.37
N GLY A 89 4.31 9.81 -59.43
CA GLY A 89 3.64 10.85 -60.22
C GLY A 89 2.72 11.82 -59.49
N GLY A 90 3.24 13.00 -59.20
CA GLY A 90 2.48 14.12 -58.68
C GLY A 90 1.39 14.62 -59.63
N LEU A 91 0.15 14.67 -59.12
CA LEU A 91 -0.85 15.65 -59.49
C LEU A 91 -0.96 16.66 -58.33
N PRO A 92 -0.97 17.98 -58.58
CA PRO A 92 -1.06 18.97 -57.52
C PRO A 92 -2.49 18.94 -56.97
N VAL A 93 -2.72 18.19 -55.89
CA VAL A 93 -4.01 18.19 -55.22
C VAL A 93 -4.16 19.53 -54.48
N SER A 94 -4.72 20.52 -55.16
CA SER A 94 -5.25 21.73 -54.53
C SER A 94 -6.46 21.36 -53.66
N ARG A 95 -6.22 20.77 -52.49
CA ARG A 95 -7.27 20.57 -51.49
C ARG A 95 -7.55 21.90 -50.80
N ALA A 96 -8.30 22.79 -51.48
CA ALA A 96 -9.04 23.82 -50.78
C ALA A 96 -9.87 23.12 -49.68
N SER A 97 -9.74 23.58 -48.44
CA SER A 97 -10.48 22.96 -47.34
C SER A 97 -11.96 23.30 -47.48
N PRO A 98 -12.89 22.34 -47.39
CA PRO A 98 -14.33 22.62 -47.46
C PRO A 98 -14.83 23.45 -46.25
N PHE A 99 -13.99 23.63 -45.23
CA PHE A 99 -14.30 24.40 -44.04
C PHE A 99 -13.87 25.86 -44.21
N VAL A 100 -14.82 26.72 -44.53
CA VAL A 100 -14.61 28.18 -44.54
C VAL A 100 -14.72 28.69 -43.11
N VAL A 101 -13.69 29.40 -42.65
CA VAL A 101 -13.62 29.94 -41.29
C VAL A 101 -14.05 31.40 -41.34
N THR A 102 -15.24 31.70 -40.82
CA THR A 102 -15.73 33.07 -40.64
C THR A 102 -15.66 33.45 -39.17
N LEU A 103 -14.85 34.46 -38.84
CA LEU A 103 -14.66 34.92 -37.46
C LEU A 103 -15.65 36.05 -37.15
N SER A 104 -16.30 35.98 -35.98
CA SER A 104 -16.91 37.17 -35.37
C SER A 104 -15.82 38.06 -34.80
N GLU A 105 -16.14 39.32 -34.51
CA GLU A 105 -15.22 40.26 -33.87
C GLU A 105 -14.72 39.71 -32.51
N SER A 106 -15.62 39.13 -31.72
CA SER A 106 -15.29 38.50 -30.44
C SER A 106 -14.37 37.29 -30.59
N ASP A 107 -14.63 36.40 -31.56
CA ASP A 107 -13.80 35.23 -31.82
C ASP A 107 -12.40 35.66 -32.30
N ARG A 108 -12.33 36.67 -33.17
CA ARG A 108 -11.07 37.22 -33.67
C ARG A 108 -10.24 37.81 -32.53
N ALA A 109 -10.83 38.66 -31.69
CA ALA A 109 -10.12 39.28 -30.57
C ALA A 109 -9.55 38.22 -29.60
N ALA A 110 -10.34 37.20 -29.26
CA ALA A 110 -9.89 36.10 -28.40
C ALA A 110 -8.74 35.29 -29.03
N LEU A 111 -8.83 34.97 -30.32
CA LEU A 111 -7.77 34.24 -31.03
C LEU A 111 -6.49 35.07 -31.19
N GLU A 112 -6.60 36.37 -31.44
CA GLU A 112 -5.44 37.28 -31.54
C GLU A 112 -4.76 37.49 -30.18
N GLN A 113 -5.52 37.56 -29.09
CA GLN A 113 -4.96 37.59 -27.74
C GLN A 113 -4.20 36.29 -27.45
N GLN A 114 -4.81 35.14 -27.74
CA GLN A 114 -4.19 33.84 -27.49
C GLN A 114 -2.96 33.60 -28.38
N ALA A 115 -2.99 34.02 -29.65
CA ALA A 115 -1.89 33.88 -30.59
C ALA A 115 -0.65 34.73 -30.23
N ARG A 116 -0.85 35.82 -29.47
CA ARG A 116 0.21 36.73 -28.99
C ARG A 116 0.70 36.42 -27.59
N SER A 117 0.01 35.54 -26.85
CA SER A 117 0.39 35.20 -25.48
C SER A 117 1.74 34.49 -25.41
N SER A 118 2.64 35.00 -24.56
CA SER A 118 3.93 34.37 -24.25
C SER A 118 3.85 33.35 -23.11
N THR A 119 2.77 33.37 -22.32
CA THR A 119 2.57 32.50 -21.15
C THR A 119 1.67 31.29 -21.46
N ALA A 120 0.83 31.38 -22.50
CA ALA A 120 -0.08 30.30 -22.87
C ALA A 120 0.68 29.06 -23.38
N PRO A 121 0.15 27.84 -23.15
CA PRO A 121 0.74 26.63 -23.71
C PRO A 121 0.93 26.74 -25.22
N HIS A 122 2.11 26.37 -25.72
CA HIS A 122 2.46 26.51 -27.14
C HIS A 122 1.42 25.87 -28.08
N ALA A 123 0.84 24.72 -27.68
CA ALA A 123 -0.20 24.05 -28.46
C ALA A 123 -1.46 24.91 -28.67
N GLU A 124 -1.86 25.71 -27.67
CA GLU A 124 -3.02 26.61 -27.74
C GLU A 124 -2.75 27.81 -28.64
N VAL A 125 -1.52 28.34 -28.58
CA VAL A 125 -1.04 29.41 -29.47
C VAL A 125 -1.05 28.94 -30.93
N ILE A 126 -0.55 27.73 -31.21
CA ILE A 126 -0.56 27.14 -32.55
C ILE A 126 -1.98 26.94 -33.06
N ARG A 127 -2.91 26.44 -32.22
CA ARG A 127 -4.33 26.29 -32.58
C ARG A 127 -4.97 27.62 -32.95
N ALA A 128 -4.70 28.69 -32.18
CA ALA A 128 -5.20 30.02 -32.47
C ALA A 128 -4.65 30.56 -33.82
N LYS A 129 -3.34 30.41 -34.05
CA LYS A 129 -2.69 30.80 -35.32
C LYS A 129 -3.26 30.04 -36.52
N ILE A 130 -3.52 28.74 -36.39
CA ILE A 130 -4.18 27.94 -37.44
C ILE A 130 -5.50 28.56 -37.87
N VAL A 131 -6.35 28.94 -36.90
CA VAL A 131 -7.68 29.50 -37.18
C VAL A 131 -7.58 30.89 -37.79
N LEU A 132 -6.68 31.76 -37.29
CA LEU A 132 -6.45 33.09 -37.86
C LEU A 132 -5.97 33.03 -39.31
N PHE A 133 -5.01 32.15 -39.62
CA PHE A 133 -4.55 31.98 -41.00
C PHE A 133 -5.62 31.36 -41.90
N ALA A 134 -6.44 30.44 -41.37
CA ALA A 134 -7.57 29.87 -42.11
C ALA A 134 -8.66 30.91 -42.41
N ALA A 135 -8.90 31.85 -41.49
CA ALA A 135 -9.81 32.97 -41.70
C ALA A 135 -9.26 33.98 -42.71
N GLY A 136 -7.94 34.13 -42.80
CA GLY A 136 -7.24 34.87 -43.85
C GLY A 136 -7.22 34.18 -45.23
N GLY A 137 -8.00 33.11 -45.43
CA GLY A 137 -8.14 32.43 -46.70
C GLY A 137 -6.99 31.48 -47.07
N GLN A 138 -6.03 31.24 -46.17
CA GLN A 138 -4.89 30.39 -46.50
C GLN A 138 -5.28 28.90 -46.63
N ALA A 139 -4.65 28.22 -47.58
CA ALA A 139 -4.79 26.78 -47.77
C ALA A 139 -4.11 26.00 -46.64
N ASN A 140 -4.65 24.81 -46.30
CA ASN A 140 -4.14 24.03 -45.16
C ASN A 140 -2.66 23.66 -45.29
N ALA A 141 -2.17 23.39 -46.51
CA ALA A 141 -0.76 23.08 -46.77
C ALA A 141 0.16 24.28 -46.50
N ALA A 142 -0.27 25.50 -46.83
CA ALA A 142 0.49 26.72 -46.57
C ALA A 142 0.58 27.01 -45.05
N ILE A 143 -0.54 26.83 -44.34
CA ILE A 143 -0.60 26.99 -42.88
C ILE A 143 0.30 25.96 -42.19
N ALA A 144 0.23 24.70 -42.64
CA ALA A 144 1.05 23.60 -42.13
C ALA A 144 2.55 23.90 -42.26
N LYS A 145 3.00 24.33 -43.45
CA LYS A 145 4.39 24.72 -43.71
C LYS A 145 4.82 25.93 -42.85
N ARG A 146 3.94 26.92 -42.68
CA ARG A 146 4.24 28.14 -41.92
C ARG A 146 4.37 27.89 -40.41
N LEU A 147 3.61 26.95 -39.88
CA LEU A 147 3.58 26.64 -38.45
C LEU A 147 4.38 25.39 -38.06
N ASP A 148 5.07 24.77 -39.02
CA ASP A 148 5.80 23.51 -38.85
C ASP A 148 4.96 22.39 -38.21
N VAL A 149 3.74 22.22 -38.71
CA VAL A 149 2.81 21.17 -38.24
C VAL A 149 2.29 20.34 -39.40
N HIS A 150 1.90 19.09 -39.14
CA HIS A 150 1.31 18.23 -40.15
C HIS A 150 -0.04 18.78 -40.66
N VAL A 151 -0.31 18.63 -41.96
CA VAL A 151 -1.55 19.13 -42.60
C VAL A 151 -2.83 18.61 -41.95
N ASP A 152 -2.81 17.38 -41.42
CA ASP A 152 -3.96 16.79 -40.71
C ASP A 152 -4.27 17.49 -39.39
N VAL A 153 -3.27 18.08 -38.73
CA VAL A 153 -3.47 18.88 -37.52
C VAL A 153 -4.24 20.14 -37.87
N VAL A 154 -3.84 20.84 -38.94
CA VAL A 154 -4.55 22.01 -39.46
C VAL A 154 -5.99 21.65 -39.85
N SER A 155 -6.16 20.58 -40.62
CA SER A 155 -7.47 20.09 -41.05
C SER A 155 -8.39 19.78 -39.86
N ARG A 156 -7.87 19.08 -38.84
CA ARG A 156 -8.60 18.72 -37.62
C ARG A 156 -9.08 19.96 -36.86
N TRP A 157 -8.20 20.93 -36.62
CA TRP A 157 -8.57 22.12 -35.84
C TRP A 157 -9.49 23.06 -36.60
N ARG A 158 -9.29 23.20 -37.92
CA ARG A 158 -10.18 23.97 -38.80
C ARG A 158 -11.60 23.38 -38.81
N LYS A 159 -11.73 22.06 -38.97
CA LYS A 159 -13.01 21.36 -38.86
C LYS A 159 -13.66 21.54 -37.49
N ARG A 160 -12.89 21.41 -36.41
CA ARG A 160 -13.40 21.58 -35.03
C ARG A 160 -13.87 23.00 -34.76
N PHE A 161 -13.15 24.01 -35.25
CA PHE A 161 -13.55 25.41 -35.09
C PHE A 161 -14.85 25.71 -35.85
N CYS A 162 -15.01 25.25 -37.10
CA CYS A 162 -16.27 25.45 -37.83
C CYS A 162 -17.47 24.81 -37.12
N ALA A 163 -17.29 23.67 -36.44
CA ALA A 163 -18.38 22.97 -35.75
C ALA A 163 -18.66 23.51 -34.33
N GLN A 164 -17.64 23.98 -33.61
CA GLN A 164 -17.70 24.22 -32.16
C GLN A 164 -17.11 25.58 -31.73
N ARG A 165 -16.71 26.44 -32.68
CA ARG A 165 -16.06 27.75 -32.44
C ARG A 165 -14.88 27.63 -31.46
N LEU A 166 -14.71 28.60 -30.55
CA LEU A 166 -13.63 28.62 -29.55
C LEU A 166 -13.65 27.38 -28.64
N ALA A 167 -14.83 26.87 -28.25
CA ALA A 167 -14.94 25.65 -27.45
C ALA A 167 -14.32 24.44 -28.17
N GLY A 168 -14.33 24.45 -29.51
CA GLY A 168 -13.70 23.43 -30.35
C GLY A 168 -12.18 23.36 -30.28
N LEU A 169 -11.50 24.38 -29.75
CA LEU A 169 -10.03 24.44 -29.67
C LEU A 169 -9.46 23.84 -28.38
N THR A 170 -10.33 23.44 -27.45
CA THR A 170 -9.96 22.76 -26.20
C THR A 170 -9.56 21.30 -26.46
N ASP A 171 -8.66 20.78 -25.64
CA ASP A 171 -8.36 19.35 -25.68
C ASP A 171 -9.56 18.56 -25.17
N ARG A 172 -9.94 17.54 -25.94
CA ARG A 172 -10.98 16.62 -25.50
C ARG A 172 -10.43 15.76 -24.37
N ALA A 173 -11.31 15.41 -23.44
CA ALA A 173 -11.02 14.39 -22.45
C ALA A 173 -10.46 13.15 -23.17
N ARG A 174 -9.22 12.79 -22.84
CA ARG A 174 -8.61 11.59 -23.40
C ARG A 174 -9.36 10.40 -22.83
N SER A 175 -9.80 9.49 -23.68
CA SER A 175 -10.19 8.16 -23.23
C SER A 175 -8.94 7.57 -22.58
N GLY A 176 -8.87 7.60 -21.25
CA GLY A 176 -7.73 7.05 -20.52
C GLY A 176 -7.56 5.56 -20.82
N ARG A 177 -6.60 4.93 -20.14
CA ARG A 177 -6.46 3.47 -20.24
C ARG A 177 -7.81 2.81 -19.91
N PRO A 178 -8.30 1.87 -20.75
CA PRO A 178 -9.51 1.12 -20.44
C PRO A 178 -9.42 0.52 -19.04
N ARG A 179 -10.54 0.52 -18.29
CA ARG A 179 -10.58 -0.09 -16.97
C ARG A 179 -10.20 -1.56 -17.09
N SER A 180 -9.22 -2.00 -16.29
CA SER A 180 -8.75 -3.39 -16.30
C SER A 180 -9.65 -4.33 -15.49
N PHE A 181 -10.57 -3.79 -14.68
CA PHE A 181 -11.47 -4.56 -13.84
C PHE A 181 -12.91 -4.06 -14.02
N ALA A 182 -13.85 -5.00 -14.13
CA ALA A 182 -15.26 -4.69 -14.22
C ALA A 182 -15.77 -4.05 -12.91
N ALA A 183 -16.79 -3.20 -13.00
CA ALA A 183 -17.34 -2.51 -11.84
C ALA A 183 -17.91 -3.47 -10.79
N GLY A 184 -18.51 -4.60 -11.22
CA GLY A 184 -19.02 -5.64 -10.32
C GLY A 184 -17.93 -6.26 -9.44
N VAL A 185 -16.77 -6.57 -10.01
CA VAL A 185 -15.62 -7.11 -9.25
C VAL A 185 -15.15 -6.12 -8.18
N VAL A 186 -15.10 -4.83 -8.51
CA VAL A 186 -14.70 -3.79 -7.56
C VAL A 186 -15.72 -3.68 -6.42
N ALA A 187 -17.02 -3.74 -6.73
CA ALA A 187 -18.09 -3.70 -5.74
C ALA A 187 -18.05 -4.91 -4.81
N GLU A 188 -17.85 -6.11 -5.34
CA GLU A 188 -17.79 -7.34 -4.55
C GLU A 188 -16.61 -7.34 -3.58
N VAL A 189 -15.42 -6.93 -4.04
CA VAL A 189 -14.23 -6.82 -3.17
C VAL A 189 -14.45 -5.78 -2.06
N LYS A 190 -15.22 -4.72 -2.32
CA LYS A 190 -15.60 -3.74 -1.30
C LYS A 190 -16.61 -4.30 -0.31
N ALA A 191 -17.57 -5.08 -0.77
CA ALA A 191 -18.55 -5.77 0.09
C ALA A 191 -17.83 -6.74 1.03
N MET A 192 -16.95 -7.58 0.49
CA MET A 192 -16.09 -8.48 1.25
C MET A 192 -15.26 -7.75 2.32
N ALA A 193 -14.74 -6.56 2.02
CA ALA A 193 -14.01 -5.74 2.99
C ALA A 193 -14.89 -5.18 4.13
N CYS A 194 -16.21 -5.19 3.97
CA CYS A 194 -17.20 -4.78 4.97
C CYS A 194 -17.74 -5.96 5.79
N GLU A 195 -17.43 -7.19 5.42
CA GLU A 195 -17.83 -8.42 6.10
C GLU A 195 -16.71 -8.91 7.03
N PRO A 196 -17.03 -9.48 8.20
CA PRO A 196 -16.02 -10.16 9.01
C PRO A 196 -15.50 -11.41 8.27
N PRO A 197 -14.19 -11.73 8.33
CA PRO A 197 -13.64 -12.90 7.64
C PRO A 197 -14.27 -14.23 8.06
N THR A 198 -14.83 -14.29 9.27
CA THR A 198 -15.56 -15.46 9.79
C THR A 198 -16.80 -15.82 8.98
N GLN A 199 -17.45 -14.85 8.31
CA GLN A 199 -18.58 -15.14 7.41
C GLN A 199 -18.18 -15.92 6.17
N ARG A 200 -16.89 -15.89 5.81
CA ARG A 200 -16.31 -16.66 4.70
C ARG A 200 -15.46 -17.81 5.20
N GLU A 201 -15.65 -18.20 6.46
CA GLU A 201 -14.97 -19.31 7.13
C GLU A 201 -13.44 -19.21 7.11
N VAL A 202 -12.91 -17.99 7.00
CA VAL A 202 -11.47 -17.74 7.01
C VAL A 202 -11.02 -17.42 8.44
N PRO A 203 -9.99 -18.10 8.98
CA PRO A 203 -9.50 -17.90 10.34
C PRO A 203 -8.64 -16.62 10.42
N LEU A 204 -9.24 -15.48 10.13
CA LEU A 204 -8.63 -14.16 10.18
C LEU A 204 -9.46 -13.24 11.08
N ALA A 205 -8.77 -12.54 11.97
CA ALA A 205 -9.42 -11.52 12.80
C ALA A 205 -9.85 -10.28 12.00
N ARG A 206 -9.18 -9.98 10.88
CA ARG A 206 -9.48 -8.83 10.01
C ARG A 206 -8.98 -9.08 8.58
N TRP A 207 -9.59 -8.43 7.60
CA TRP A 207 -9.11 -8.41 6.24
C TRP A 207 -7.93 -7.45 6.04
N SER A 208 -6.83 -7.93 5.49
CA SER A 208 -5.80 -7.12 4.83
C SER A 208 -6.06 -7.00 3.32
N SER A 209 -5.47 -6.00 2.67
CA SER A 209 -5.59 -5.86 1.20
C SER A 209 -5.01 -7.05 0.43
N ALA A 210 -4.02 -7.75 1.01
CA ALA A 210 -3.46 -8.96 0.42
C ALA A 210 -4.41 -10.15 0.57
N GLU A 211 -5.09 -10.28 1.71
CA GLU A 211 -6.08 -11.34 1.94
C GLU A 211 -7.31 -11.16 1.07
N LEU A 212 -7.82 -9.92 0.94
CA LEU A 212 -8.93 -9.63 0.02
C LEU A 212 -8.57 -9.95 -1.43
N ALA A 213 -7.33 -9.67 -1.85
CA ALA A 213 -6.85 -10.02 -3.18
C ALA A 213 -6.78 -11.53 -3.40
N ARG A 214 -6.36 -12.30 -2.37
CA ARG A 214 -6.34 -13.76 -2.42
C ARG A 214 -7.74 -14.35 -2.40
N GLN A 215 -8.62 -13.82 -1.56
CA GLN A 215 -10.01 -14.28 -1.44
C GLN A 215 -10.78 -14.04 -2.75
N ALA A 216 -10.62 -12.86 -3.35
CA ALA A 216 -11.25 -12.55 -4.64
C ALA A 216 -10.77 -13.46 -5.79
N GLN A 217 -9.53 -13.95 -5.72
CA GLN A 217 -9.02 -14.96 -6.66
C GLN A 217 -9.57 -16.35 -6.35
N ALA A 218 -9.61 -16.73 -5.06
CA ALA A 218 -10.11 -18.03 -4.61
C ALA A 218 -11.60 -18.22 -4.96
N GLU A 219 -12.40 -17.15 -4.91
CA GLU A 219 -13.82 -17.16 -5.28
C GLU A 219 -14.06 -16.99 -6.79
N GLY A 220 -13.01 -16.88 -7.59
CA GLY A 220 -13.14 -16.76 -9.06
C GLY A 220 -13.67 -15.41 -9.55
N LEU A 221 -13.74 -14.39 -8.69
CA LEU A 221 -14.19 -13.04 -9.07
C LEU A 221 -13.25 -12.37 -10.07
N VAL A 222 -11.95 -12.69 -9.98
CA VAL A 222 -10.92 -12.14 -10.85
C VAL A 222 -9.75 -13.12 -11.00
N ALA A 223 -9.19 -13.23 -12.21
CA ALA A 223 -8.06 -14.11 -12.48
C ALA A 223 -6.81 -13.72 -11.66
N SER A 224 -6.54 -12.43 -11.52
CA SER A 224 -5.51 -11.91 -10.61
C SER A 224 -5.77 -10.46 -10.26
N VAL A 225 -5.48 -10.08 -9.02
CA VAL A 225 -5.52 -8.69 -8.58
C VAL A 225 -4.40 -8.43 -7.56
N SER A 226 -3.72 -7.28 -7.70
CA SER A 226 -2.67 -6.91 -6.75
C SER A 226 -3.26 -6.31 -5.47
N ALA A 227 -2.60 -6.53 -4.33
CA ALA A 227 -2.96 -5.91 -3.07
C ALA A 227 -2.98 -4.37 -3.15
N SER A 228 -2.07 -3.76 -3.93
CA SER A 228 -2.05 -2.31 -4.17
C SER A 228 -3.28 -1.82 -4.94
N THR A 229 -3.79 -2.60 -5.88
CA THR A 229 -5.04 -2.30 -6.60
C THR A 229 -6.23 -2.31 -5.65
N VAL A 230 -6.35 -3.36 -4.83
CA VAL A 230 -7.40 -3.46 -3.79
C VAL A 230 -7.31 -2.28 -2.83
N ARG A 231 -6.10 -1.96 -2.35
CA ARG A 231 -5.86 -0.80 -1.49
C ARG A 231 -6.34 0.50 -2.11
N ARG A 232 -6.11 0.72 -3.42
CA ARG A 232 -6.59 1.90 -4.13
C ARG A 232 -8.12 1.95 -4.20
N TRP A 233 -8.78 0.85 -4.56
CA TRP A 233 -10.25 0.78 -4.56
C TRP A 233 -10.85 1.11 -3.21
N LEU A 234 -10.25 0.54 -2.16
CA LEU A 234 -10.65 0.76 -0.78
C LEU A 234 -10.32 2.18 -0.31
N ALA A 235 -9.24 2.81 -0.79
CA ALA A 235 -8.87 4.18 -0.46
C ALA A 235 -9.76 5.23 -1.15
N GLU A 236 -10.26 4.95 -2.34
CA GLU A 236 -11.19 5.83 -3.08
C GLU A 236 -12.63 5.76 -2.56
N ASP A 237 -12.99 4.71 -1.80
CA ASP A 237 -14.36 4.53 -1.33
C ASP A 237 -14.78 5.54 -0.24
N ALA A 238 -16.08 5.87 -0.16
CA ALA A 238 -16.60 6.69 0.92
C ALA A 238 -16.67 5.92 2.26
N ILE A 239 -16.84 4.60 2.21
CA ILE A 239 -16.97 3.73 3.39
C ILE A 239 -15.60 3.19 3.77
N LYS A 240 -15.27 3.26 5.07
CA LYS A 240 -13.97 2.84 5.63
C LYS A 240 -14.14 1.96 6.86
N PRO A 241 -14.53 0.67 6.72
CA PRO A 241 -14.80 -0.22 7.86
C PRO A 241 -13.63 -0.40 8.83
N TRP A 242 -12.40 -0.31 8.31
CA TRP A 242 -11.16 -0.40 9.11
C TRP A 242 -10.77 0.90 9.83
N ARG A 243 -11.45 2.03 9.59
CA ARG A 243 -11.15 3.29 10.30
C ARG A 243 -11.95 3.36 11.59
N TYR A 244 -11.27 3.09 12.70
CA TYR A 244 -11.71 3.43 14.05
C TYR A 244 -10.62 4.26 14.72
N ARG A 245 -11.02 5.14 15.65
CA ARG A 245 -10.08 5.89 16.49
C ARG A 245 -10.34 5.49 17.93
N SER A 246 -9.46 4.68 18.49
CA SER A 246 -9.35 4.59 19.94
C SER A 246 -8.62 5.81 20.47
N TRP A 247 -9.00 6.27 21.64
CA TRP A 247 -8.30 7.32 22.37
C TRP A 247 -7.94 6.76 23.74
N ILE A 248 -6.66 6.82 24.10
CA ILE A 248 -6.18 6.47 25.43
C ILE A 248 -5.82 7.78 26.10
N PHE A 249 -6.46 8.04 27.23
CA PHE A 249 -6.09 9.15 28.10
C PHE A 249 -5.04 8.65 29.11
N PRO A 250 -3.81 9.18 29.12
CA PRO A 250 -2.82 8.82 30.14
C PRO A 250 -3.37 9.20 31.51
N ARG A 251 -3.56 8.20 32.38
CA ARG A 251 -4.05 8.39 33.76
C ARG A 251 -2.92 8.41 34.78
N ASP A 252 -1.74 7.96 34.39
CA ASP A 252 -0.56 7.85 35.24
C ASP A 252 0.38 9.04 34.96
N PRO A 253 0.69 9.88 35.95
CA PRO A 253 1.66 10.98 35.81
C PRO A 253 3.03 10.52 35.31
N ASP A 254 3.45 9.29 35.64
CA ASP A 254 4.73 8.70 35.26
C ASP A 254 4.63 7.83 33.98
N PHE A 255 3.54 7.94 33.23
CA PHE A 255 3.33 7.15 32.01
C PHE A 255 4.48 7.30 31.01
N ALA A 256 4.94 8.54 30.77
CA ALA A 256 5.97 8.81 29.77
C ALA A 256 7.32 8.20 30.14
N SER A 257 7.73 8.30 31.41
CA SER A 257 8.99 7.73 31.91
C SER A 257 8.96 6.20 31.88
N THR A 258 7.83 5.60 32.25
CA THR A 258 7.66 4.14 32.23
C THR A 258 7.58 3.60 30.80
N ALA A 259 6.81 4.25 29.92
CA ALA A 259 6.71 3.86 28.52
C ALA A 259 8.05 4.00 27.77
N GLY A 260 8.82 5.06 28.06
CA GLY A 260 10.14 5.27 27.50
C GLY A 260 11.07 4.07 27.73
N ARG A 261 11.09 3.51 28.95
CA ARG A 261 11.91 2.33 29.27
C ARG A 261 11.53 1.09 28.48
N VAL A 262 10.25 0.91 28.15
CA VAL A 262 9.77 -0.21 27.33
C VAL A 262 10.18 -0.02 25.86
N LEU A 263 10.06 1.22 25.36
CA LEU A 263 10.50 1.55 24.00
C LEU A 263 12.01 1.42 23.84
N ASP A 264 12.78 1.80 24.85
CA ASP A 264 14.24 1.59 24.89
C ASP A 264 14.56 0.10 24.80
N LEU A 265 13.88 -0.75 25.59
CA LEU A 265 14.06 -2.20 25.52
C LEU A 265 13.73 -2.76 24.13
N ASP A 266 12.63 -2.33 23.50
CA ASP A 266 12.28 -2.75 22.14
C ASP A 266 13.33 -2.30 21.10
N ALA A 267 13.97 -1.15 21.33
CA ALA A 267 15.10 -0.68 20.53
C ALA A 267 16.43 -1.37 20.88
N GLY A 268 16.43 -2.30 21.84
CA GLY A 268 17.62 -2.99 22.31
C GLY A 268 18.52 -2.13 23.19
N ILE A 269 17.95 -1.18 23.93
CA ILE A 269 18.63 -0.29 24.86
C ILE A 269 18.11 -0.53 26.27
N TRP A 270 19.01 -0.65 27.24
CA TRP A 270 18.64 -0.73 28.66
C TRP A 270 19.49 0.24 29.46
N GLU A 271 18.85 1.14 30.22
CA GLU A 271 19.55 2.15 31.03
C GLU A 271 20.59 2.96 30.22
N GLY A 272 20.26 3.24 28.95
CA GLY A 272 21.13 4.00 28.03
C GLY A 272 22.23 3.17 27.35
N VAL A 273 22.29 1.85 27.57
CA VAL A 273 23.31 0.96 26.99
C VAL A 273 22.68 0.01 25.99
N LEU A 274 23.31 -0.15 24.82
CA LEU A 274 22.87 -1.12 23.82
C LEU A 274 23.09 -2.57 24.32
N LEU A 275 22.08 -3.42 24.16
CA LEU A 275 22.16 -4.83 24.52
C LEU A 275 23.24 -5.56 23.71
N GLY A 276 23.95 -6.46 24.39
CA GLY A 276 24.99 -7.30 23.79
C GLY A 276 24.44 -8.36 22.84
N ARG A 277 25.31 -8.98 22.03
CA ARG A 277 24.93 -10.03 21.05
C ARG A 277 24.30 -11.29 21.67
N ASP A 278 24.57 -11.53 22.95
CA ASP A 278 24.06 -12.67 23.72
C ASP A 278 22.96 -12.25 24.73
N GLU A 279 22.46 -11.01 24.63
CA GLU A 279 21.37 -10.49 25.44
C GLU A 279 20.09 -10.42 24.61
N TYR A 280 18.97 -10.82 25.21
CA TYR A 280 17.69 -10.93 24.52
C TYR A 280 16.59 -10.31 25.34
N VAL A 281 15.70 -9.58 24.68
CA VAL A 281 14.44 -9.12 25.26
C VAL A 281 13.40 -10.21 25.02
N ILE A 282 12.85 -10.74 26.11
CA ILE A 282 11.74 -11.69 26.04
C ILE A 282 10.49 -10.94 26.50
N SER A 283 9.56 -10.77 25.57
CA SER A 283 8.24 -10.21 25.86
C SER A 283 7.23 -11.35 25.96
N ALA A 284 6.61 -11.48 27.13
CA ALA A 284 5.50 -12.41 27.34
C ALA A 284 4.26 -11.59 27.69
N ASP A 285 3.25 -11.63 26.82
CA ASP A 285 1.96 -11.01 27.08
C ASP A 285 1.01 -12.08 27.65
N GLU A 286 0.83 -12.06 28.97
CA GLU A 286 -0.29 -12.77 29.59
C GLU A 286 -1.46 -11.80 29.70
N LYS A 287 -2.49 -12.03 28.88
CA LYS A 287 -3.77 -11.36 29.07
C LYS A 287 -4.62 -12.18 30.02
N SER A 288 -4.27 -12.10 31.30
CA SER A 288 -5.08 -12.67 32.38
C SER A 288 -6.41 -11.92 32.48
N GLN A 289 -7.50 -12.65 32.76
CA GLN A 289 -8.84 -12.08 32.91
C GLN A 289 -9.40 -11.40 31.64
N LEU A 290 -9.15 -11.97 30.45
CA LEU A 290 -9.84 -11.56 29.24
C LEU A 290 -11.35 -11.76 29.43
N GLN A 291 -12.08 -10.68 29.66
CA GLN A 291 -13.52 -10.77 29.84
C GLN A 291 -14.17 -11.19 28.53
N ALA A 292 -14.93 -12.28 28.57
CA ALA A 292 -15.79 -12.69 27.47
C ALA A 292 -17.01 -11.76 27.48
N LEU A 293 -17.08 -10.83 26.53
CA LEU A 293 -18.13 -9.81 26.47
C LEU A 293 -18.99 -10.01 25.21
N SER A 294 -20.30 -9.90 25.35
CA SER A 294 -21.21 -9.65 24.22
C SER A 294 -21.76 -8.23 24.32
N ARG A 295 -22.06 -7.60 23.18
CA ARG A 295 -22.69 -6.28 23.16
C ARG A 295 -24.19 -6.41 23.38
N ALA A 296 -24.75 -5.52 24.20
CA ALA A 296 -26.18 -5.51 24.50
C ALA A 296 -27.03 -5.21 23.24
N HIS A 297 -26.47 -4.46 22.30
CA HIS A 297 -27.09 -4.16 21.01
C HIS A 297 -26.17 -4.47 19.82
N PRO A 298 -26.74 -4.76 18.64
CA PRO A 298 -25.99 -4.87 17.41
C PRO A 298 -25.23 -3.58 17.11
N GLU A 299 -24.00 -3.72 16.63
CA GLU A 299 -23.22 -2.58 16.18
C GLU A 299 -23.83 -1.97 14.93
N GLN A 300 -23.64 -0.65 14.78
CA GLN A 300 -24.10 0.02 13.58
C GLN A 300 -22.97 0.07 12.54
N PRO A 301 -23.21 -0.43 11.32
CA PRO A 301 -22.20 -0.44 10.28
C PRO A 301 -21.77 0.99 9.91
N PRO A 302 -20.55 1.17 9.38
CA PRO A 302 -20.13 2.45 8.85
C PRO A 302 -21.04 2.88 7.69
N VAL A 303 -21.41 4.16 7.65
CA VAL A 303 -22.13 4.78 6.53
C VAL A 303 -21.26 5.89 5.93
N PRO A 304 -21.48 6.34 4.69
CA PRO A 304 -20.68 7.41 4.09
C PRO A 304 -20.52 8.61 5.03
N GLY A 305 -19.26 8.99 5.32
CA GLY A 305 -18.93 10.11 6.22
C GLY A 305 -19.06 9.82 7.72
N ARG A 306 -19.48 8.63 8.15
CA ARG A 306 -19.54 8.24 9.57
C ARG A 306 -18.80 6.93 9.84
N ILE A 307 -18.04 6.88 10.93
CA ILE A 307 -17.35 5.66 11.37
C ILE A 307 -18.33 4.66 11.98
N ARG A 308 -17.94 3.38 12.04
CA ARG A 308 -18.68 2.33 12.77
C ARG A 308 -18.95 2.79 14.21
N ARG A 309 -20.16 2.53 14.70
CA ARG A 309 -20.53 2.75 16.11
C ARG A 309 -20.63 1.41 16.81
N VAL A 310 -19.86 1.26 17.88
CA VAL A 310 -19.84 0.08 18.72
C VAL A 310 -20.59 0.41 20.00
N GLU A 311 -21.51 -0.47 20.39
CA GLU A 311 -22.27 -0.31 21.62
C GLU A 311 -21.33 -0.29 22.84
N PHE A 312 -21.53 0.68 23.73
CA PHE A 312 -20.75 0.79 24.95
C PHE A 312 -21.19 -0.28 25.95
N GLU A 313 -22.49 -0.52 26.07
CA GLU A 313 -23.06 -1.50 27.00
C GLU A 313 -22.76 -2.95 26.58
N TYR A 314 -22.51 -3.80 27.56
CA TYR A 314 -22.10 -5.18 27.35
C TYR A 314 -22.56 -6.10 28.48
N GLU A 315 -22.78 -7.36 28.12
CA GLU A 315 -23.01 -8.46 29.05
C GLU A 315 -21.70 -9.23 29.27
N ARG A 316 -21.50 -9.72 30.51
CA ARG A 316 -20.29 -10.42 30.93
C ARG A 316 -20.55 -11.93 30.99
N HIS A 317 -19.77 -12.69 30.22
CA HIS A 317 -19.82 -14.16 30.13
C HIS A 317 -18.67 -14.85 30.88
N GLY A 318 -18.08 -14.16 31.86
CA GLY A 318 -16.93 -14.66 32.62
C GLY A 318 -15.58 -14.24 32.02
N THR A 319 -14.52 -14.98 32.35
CA THR A 319 -13.13 -14.62 32.02
C THR A 319 -12.35 -15.77 31.41
N LEU A 320 -11.61 -15.48 30.35
CA LEU A 320 -10.65 -16.36 29.69
C LEU A 320 -9.22 -15.95 30.07
N ARG A 321 -8.26 -16.89 29.98
CA ARG A 321 -6.84 -16.58 29.99
C ARG A 321 -6.26 -16.84 28.61
N LEU A 322 -5.64 -15.82 28.04
CA LEU A 322 -4.88 -15.95 26.80
C LEU A 322 -3.40 -15.89 27.13
N LEU A 323 -2.68 -16.95 26.75
CA LEU A 323 -1.22 -17.01 26.82
C LEU A 323 -0.69 -16.98 25.38
N ARG A 324 0.06 -15.94 25.04
CA ARG A 324 0.72 -15.83 23.75
C ARG A 324 2.22 -15.68 23.95
N ARG A 325 2.98 -16.56 23.30
CA ARG A 325 4.43 -16.40 23.15
C ARG A 325 4.66 -15.57 21.87
N VAL A 326 5.30 -14.40 22.02
CA VAL A 326 5.71 -13.53 20.92
C VAL A 326 7.16 -13.83 20.57
#